data_AF-A9B4X0-F1
#
_entry.id   AF-A9B4X0-F1
#
_cell.length_a   1.000
_cell.length_b   1.000
_cell.length_c   1.000
_cell.angle_alpha   90.00
_cell.angle_beta   90.00
_cell.angle_gamma   90.00
#
_symmetry.space_group_name_H-M   'P 1'
#
loop_
_entity.id
_entity.type
_entity.pdbx_description
1 polymer ?
#
loop_
_entity_poly.entity_id
_entity_poly.type
_entity_poly.pdbx_seq_one_letter_code
_entity_poly.pdbx_strand_id
1 'polypeptide(L)'
;MSSRSINRRLLVLQAGWTVAQAQLLLAHSQAEYVVVQRTEPQIYWYVYPLEVVQERLSYHHPDIAIYLALNLQETSASSTLNSNQLETADYLSVVLDDQQHLQGVVNPSAQAKGTEFDPFFKAYPSVVAQNQAQLNQAFDLAVGFRDTPDAGLIGGHNPIVIHGLQTDERCTIMLSGDGLQFDREQAELAFDIQATVFFKATPTRTGRCVIYVDYYRQRQLVGHAERVVLVDSNAEPEPSNASPFDFGSTPVDLLINLRRDGDTFKWTAMPHDQAFTPVHNLPSQQALSEQAAQNCAVDLLGAAVNPSLLLAQRELEALASDLGQFVPSPIWQLHSDLAQKLQRPLTVLLRSNDLALPWELAMVEAPLLAGDQPLYWAAQTHFARWYIHPQVSPMPPDQLNISQISAIASRYGWDSGQAELVHAVDEQTMLQNQWQAQAYEATIQALDPLLSQATTQAGHLLHFAVHGRSQPNARIQEIILADNNAISAKALVGNTRRRPPQFSFVFINACQVATPGQSLGQAAGFPAEILKSGAAGFVAPLWEADDQAAGTFAAQFYSQAFQAQPLGAILQQYRLSYVANSTTTRLAYIFYGHPALRLAYSSKGATHAQQPSAA
;
A
#
# COMPACT_ATOMS: atom_id res chain seq x y z
N MET A 1 -20.76 20.45 39.30
CA MET A 1 -20.97 21.66 38.47
C MET A 1 -19.99 21.53 37.32
N SER A 2 -20.48 21.33 36.08
CA SER A 2 -19.59 21.22 34.92
C SER A 2 -18.87 22.55 34.73
N SER A 3 -17.54 22.52 34.70
CA SER A 3 -16.73 23.69 34.34
C SER A 3 -17.11 24.15 32.94
N ARG A 4 -17.52 25.41 32.78
CA ARG A 4 -17.81 25.97 31.46
C ARG A 4 -16.51 26.12 30.68
N SER A 5 -16.45 25.55 29.47
CA SER A 5 -15.28 25.61 28.59
C SER A 5 -15.43 26.69 27.52
N ILE A 6 -14.32 27.35 27.18
CA ILE A 6 -14.26 28.30 26.07
C ILE A 6 -14.33 27.54 24.74
N ASN A 7 -15.30 27.86 23.89
CA ASN A 7 -15.38 27.35 22.52
C ASN A 7 -14.54 28.24 21.59
N ARG A 8 -13.64 27.61 20.82
CA ARG A 8 -12.72 28.28 19.89
C ARG A 8 -12.99 27.98 18.42
N ARG A 9 -14.04 27.21 18.11
CA ARG A 9 -14.48 26.98 16.73
C ARG A 9 -15.25 28.20 16.25
N LEU A 10 -14.54 29.29 15.99
CA LEU A 10 -15.14 30.56 15.60
C LEU A 10 -14.49 31.15 14.35
N LEU A 11 -15.27 31.94 13.62
CA LEU A 11 -14.81 32.76 12.50
C LEU A 11 -14.94 34.23 12.90
N VAL A 12 -13.87 35.02 12.72
CA VAL A 12 -13.89 36.46 13.02
C VAL A 12 -14.12 37.26 11.75
N LEU A 13 -15.11 38.14 11.75
CA LEU A 13 -15.40 39.07 10.65
C LEU A 13 -15.26 40.52 11.12
N GLN A 14 -14.85 41.40 10.21
CA GLN A 14 -14.84 42.84 10.47
C GLN A 14 -16.14 43.47 9.99
N ALA A 15 -16.78 44.27 10.85
CA ALA A 15 -18.11 44.84 10.57
C ALA A 15 -18.15 45.70 9.30
N GLY A 16 -17.02 46.28 8.88
CA GLY A 16 -16.89 47.07 7.66
C GLY A 16 -16.70 46.27 6.36
N TRP A 17 -16.53 44.94 6.42
CA TRP A 17 -16.44 44.10 5.22
C TRP A 17 -17.78 44.00 4.50
N THR A 18 -17.77 43.62 3.22
CA THR A 18 -18.99 43.40 2.43
C THR A 18 -19.57 42.01 2.67
N VAL A 19 -20.85 41.84 2.35
CA VAL A 19 -21.55 40.53 2.37
C VAL A 19 -20.83 39.50 1.50
N ALA A 20 -20.32 39.88 0.32
CA ALA A 20 -19.54 39.00 -0.55
C ALA A 20 -18.27 38.46 0.15
N GLN A 21 -17.53 39.34 0.83
CA GLN A 21 -16.32 38.98 1.57
C GLN A 21 -16.63 38.02 2.72
N ALA A 22 -17.73 38.27 3.45
CA ALA A 22 -18.20 37.38 4.49
C ALA A 22 -18.60 36.01 3.94
N GLN A 23 -19.39 35.97 2.86
CA GLN A 23 -19.89 34.73 2.26
C GLN A 23 -18.77 33.82 1.75
N LEU A 24 -17.68 34.37 1.22
CA LEU A 24 -16.49 33.59 0.83
C LEU A 24 -15.88 32.83 2.02
N LEU A 25 -15.81 33.47 3.18
CA LEU A 25 -15.29 32.88 4.41
C LEU A 25 -16.29 31.92 5.05
N LEU A 26 -17.59 32.22 4.96
CA LEU A 26 -18.66 31.42 5.55
C LEU A 26 -18.96 30.13 4.77
N ALA A 27 -18.80 30.13 3.43
CA ALA A 27 -19.15 28.99 2.58
C ALA A 27 -18.27 27.73 2.81
N HIS A 28 -17.11 27.89 3.46
CA HIS A 28 -16.12 26.84 3.65
C HIS A 28 -15.68 26.67 5.12
N SER A 29 -16.37 27.34 6.06
CA SER A 29 -15.98 27.36 7.47
C SER A 29 -16.64 26.22 8.26
N GLN A 30 -15.86 25.55 9.12
CA GLN A 30 -16.37 24.64 10.16
C GLN A 30 -16.54 25.33 11.53
N ALA A 31 -16.56 26.68 11.55
CA ALA A 31 -16.84 27.43 12.76
C ALA A 31 -18.26 27.15 13.27
N GLU A 32 -18.43 27.01 14.58
CA GLU A 32 -19.74 26.92 15.22
C GLU A 32 -20.33 28.33 15.42
N TYR A 33 -19.46 29.33 15.65
CA TYR A 33 -19.84 30.71 15.89
C TYR A 33 -19.12 31.68 14.96
N VAL A 34 -19.77 32.80 14.66
CA VAL A 34 -19.17 33.94 13.98
C VAL A 34 -19.11 35.10 14.97
N VAL A 35 -17.91 35.64 15.15
CA VAL A 35 -17.66 36.82 15.96
C VAL A 35 -17.42 38.00 15.03
N VAL A 36 -18.26 39.02 15.09
CA VAL A 36 -18.09 40.26 14.31
C VAL A 36 -17.52 41.34 15.21
N GLN A 37 -16.44 41.97 14.77
CA GLN A 37 -15.81 43.10 15.48
C GLN A 37 -16.19 44.41 14.78
N ARG A 38 -16.69 45.39 15.54
CA ARG A 38 -16.96 46.77 15.06
C ARG A 38 -16.17 47.76 15.92
N THR A 39 -15.50 48.73 15.30
CA THR A 39 -14.60 49.67 15.99
C THR A 39 -15.04 51.11 15.79
N GLU A 40 -15.75 51.72 16.75
CA GLU A 40 -16.13 53.15 16.75
C GLU A 40 -16.49 53.64 18.18
N PRO A 41 -16.00 54.78 18.69
CA PRO A 41 -14.61 54.99 19.16
C PRO A 41 -14.06 53.91 20.12
N GLN A 42 -14.86 52.91 20.49
CA GLN A 42 -14.49 51.72 21.25
C GLN A 42 -14.81 50.44 20.44
N ILE A 43 -14.33 49.27 20.90
CA ILE A 43 -14.54 48.00 20.21
C ILE A 43 -15.84 47.35 20.72
N TYR A 44 -16.76 47.05 19.81
CA TYR A 44 -17.95 46.24 20.06
C TYR A 44 -17.79 44.87 19.43
N TRP A 45 -18.22 43.84 20.15
CA TRP A 45 -18.20 42.44 19.70
C TRP A 45 -19.63 41.92 19.55
N TYR A 46 -19.86 41.14 18.50
CA TYR A 46 -21.14 40.49 18.25
C TYR A 46 -20.90 39.02 17.98
N VAL A 47 -21.61 38.12 18.65
CA VAL A 47 -21.49 36.68 18.43
C VAL A 47 -22.81 36.08 17.99
N TYR A 48 -22.74 35.23 16.96
CA TYR A 48 -23.88 34.50 16.39
C TYR A 48 -23.48 33.05 16.09
N PRO A 49 -24.40 32.09 16.13
CA PRO A 49 -24.18 30.80 15.48
C PRO A 49 -23.90 30.98 13.98
N LEU A 50 -23.03 30.16 13.39
CA LEU A 50 -22.65 30.26 11.98
C LEU A 50 -23.86 30.29 11.04
N GLU A 51 -24.80 29.37 11.25
CA GLU A 51 -26.00 29.19 10.42
C GLU A 51 -26.86 30.47 10.38
N VAL A 52 -26.95 31.18 11.51
CA VAL A 52 -27.71 32.45 11.62
C VAL A 52 -27.07 33.55 10.77
N VAL A 53 -25.74 33.61 10.71
CA VAL A 53 -25.05 34.61 9.88
C VAL A 53 -25.16 34.26 8.40
N GLN A 54 -25.00 32.98 8.03
CA GLN A 54 -25.18 32.51 6.66
C GLN A 54 -26.59 32.83 6.14
N GLU A 55 -27.62 32.52 6.94
CA GLU A 55 -29.02 32.82 6.62
C GLU A 55 -29.23 34.33 6.45
N ARG A 56 -28.86 35.14 7.44
CA ARG A 56 -29.09 36.60 7.39
C ARG A 56 -28.39 37.25 6.22
N LEU A 57 -27.12 36.92 5.97
CA LEU A 57 -26.36 37.51 4.86
C LEU A 57 -26.88 37.06 3.48
N SER A 58 -27.57 35.93 3.36
CA SER A 58 -28.15 35.45 2.09
C SER A 58 -29.24 36.36 1.52
N TYR A 59 -29.88 37.19 2.36
CA TYR A 59 -30.96 38.11 1.95
C TYR A 59 -30.48 39.50 1.50
N HIS A 60 -29.17 39.76 1.55
CA HIS A 60 -28.61 41.08 1.29
C HIS A 60 -27.75 41.11 0.02
N HIS A 61 -27.69 42.27 -0.64
CA HIS A 61 -26.86 42.47 -1.82
C HIS A 61 -25.36 42.30 -1.47
N PRO A 62 -24.55 41.66 -2.34
CA PRO A 62 -23.14 41.33 -2.03
C PRO A 62 -22.25 42.52 -1.61
N ASP A 63 -22.57 43.73 -2.05
CA ASP A 63 -21.81 44.95 -1.77
C ASP A 63 -22.20 45.66 -0.46
N ILE A 64 -23.25 45.20 0.24
CA ILE A 64 -23.67 45.80 1.52
C ILE A 64 -22.65 45.46 2.60
N ALA A 65 -22.30 46.42 3.45
CA ALA A 65 -21.42 46.19 4.59
C ALA A 65 -22.08 45.32 5.67
N ILE A 66 -21.31 44.44 6.33
CA ILE A 66 -21.80 43.50 7.35
C ILE A 66 -22.54 44.22 8.48
N TYR A 67 -22.07 45.39 8.93
CA TYR A 67 -22.74 46.14 10.00
C TYR A 67 -24.16 46.60 9.64
N LEU A 68 -24.41 46.90 8.35
CA LEU A 68 -25.74 47.22 7.84
C LEU A 68 -26.57 45.96 7.64
N ALA A 69 -25.98 44.92 7.05
CA ALA A 69 -26.67 43.65 6.76
C ALA A 69 -27.12 42.92 8.03
N LEU A 70 -26.30 42.91 9.09
CA LEU A 70 -26.64 42.28 10.36
C LEU A 70 -27.29 43.26 11.36
N ASN A 71 -27.53 44.51 10.96
CA ASN A 71 -28.06 45.59 11.81
C ASN A 71 -27.33 45.70 13.16
N LEU A 72 -26.00 45.83 13.12
CA LEU A 72 -25.15 45.85 14.31
C LEU A 72 -25.23 47.22 15.00
N GLN A 73 -25.96 47.31 16.10
CA GLN A 73 -26.11 48.52 16.91
C GLN A 73 -25.37 48.40 18.25
N GLU A 74 -24.97 49.51 18.87
CA GLU A 74 -24.26 49.50 20.15
C GLU A 74 -25.05 48.78 21.24
N THR A 75 -26.37 48.98 21.28
CA THR A 75 -27.28 48.33 22.24
C THR A 75 -27.48 46.83 21.97
N SER A 76 -27.03 46.32 20.84
CA SER A 76 -27.13 44.91 20.46
C SER A 76 -25.78 44.19 20.50
N ALA A 77 -24.72 44.82 21.02
CA ALA A 77 -23.42 44.19 21.21
C ALA A 77 -23.52 43.03 22.22
N SER A 78 -22.77 41.97 21.98
CA SER A 78 -22.71 40.81 22.87
C SER A 78 -21.89 41.12 24.11
N SER A 79 -22.25 40.52 25.24
CA SER A 79 -21.49 40.66 26.48
C SER A 79 -20.09 40.08 26.32
N THR A 80 -19.11 40.78 26.90
CA THR A 80 -17.71 40.34 26.97
C THR A 80 -17.37 39.92 28.39
N LEU A 81 -16.56 38.86 28.52
CA LEU A 81 -16.12 38.31 29.81
C LEU A 81 -14.62 38.03 29.75
N ASN A 82 -13.93 38.15 30.89
CA ASN A 82 -12.56 37.66 30.99
C ASN A 82 -12.52 36.13 31.21
N SER A 83 -11.40 35.50 30.90
CA SER A 83 -11.20 34.05 31.03
C SER A 83 -11.40 33.50 32.45
N ASN A 84 -11.31 34.35 33.48
CA ASN A 84 -11.58 34.03 34.89
C ASN A 84 -13.05 34.22 35.31
N GLN A 85 -13.92 34.68 34.40
CA GLN A 85 -15.34 35.01 34.65
C GLN A 85 -16.32 34.09 33.89
N LEU A 86 -15.86 32.96 33.36
CA LEU A 86 -16.70 32.06 32.54
C LEU A 86 -17.96 31.55 33.27
N GLU A 87 -17.85 31.36 34.58
CA GLU A 87 -18.95 30.89 35.42
C GLU A 87 -20.05 31.95 35.64
N THR A 88 -19.79 33.23 35.31
CA THR A 88 -20.78 34.30 35.41
C THR A 88 -21.54 34.56 34.09
N ALA A 89 -21.33 33.74 33.05
CA ALA A 89 -22.01 33.92 31.77
C ALA A 89 -23.49 33.52 31.84
N ASP A 90 -24.42 34.47 31.73
CA ASP A 90 -25.86 34.17 31.68
C ASP A 90 -26.38 33.98 30.24
N TYR A 91 -25.61 34.46 29.25
CA TYR A 91 -25.94 34.40 27.82
C TYR A 91 -24.70 34.02 26.99
N LEU A 92 -24.88 33.83 25.67
CA LEU A 92 -23.76 33.63 24.74
C LEU A 92 -22.86 34.88 24.77
N SER A 93 -21.61 34.70 25.19
CA SER A 93 -20.68 35.81 25.44
C SER A 93 -19.34 35.59 24.74
N VAL A 94 -18.70 36.71 24.40
CA VAL A 94 -17.34 36.73 23.85
C VAL A 94 -16.33 36.73 25.00
N VAL A 95 -15.34 35.85 24.95
CA VAL A 95 -14.32 35.75 25.99
C VAL A 95 -13.06 36.47 25.52
N LEU A 96 -12.57 37.41 26.33
CA LEU A 96 -11.37 38.20 26.08
C LEU A 96 -10.28 37.89 27.13
N ASP A 97 -9.03 38.19 26.80
CA ASP A 97 -7.95 38.26 27.80
C ASP A 97 -7.83 39.66 28.43
N ASP A 98 -6.94 39.80 29.41
CA ASP A 98 -6.69 41.07 30.11
C ASP A 98 -6.19 42.19 29.17
N GLN A 99 -5.72 41.83 27.97
CA GLN A 99 -5.28 42.75 26.92
C GLN A 99 -6.37 43.01 25.86
N GLN A 100 -7.60 42.55 26.09
CA GLN A 100 -8.77 42.67 25.20
C GLN A 100 -8.66 41.87 23.88
N HIS A 101 -7.82 40.84 23.81
CA HIS A 101 -7.79 39.94 22.66
C HIS A 101 -8.83 38.84 22.77
N LEU A 102 -9.42 38.46 21.62
CA LEU A 102 -10.41 37.39 21.54
C LEU A 102 -9.81 36.03 21.88
N GLN A 103 -10.34 35.37 22.90
CA GLN A 103 -9.94 34.04 23.36
C GLN A 103 -10.94 32.93 22.97
N GLY A 104 -12.18 33.29 22.68
CA GLY A 104 -13.24 32.37 22.28
C GLY A 104 -14.64 32.88 22.60
N VAL A 105 -15.60 31.96 22.67
CA VAL A 105 -16.98 32.25 23.08
C VAL A 105 -17.43 31.24 24.14
N VAL A 106 -18.33 31.66 25.03
CA VAL A 106 -18.93 30.78 26.04
C VAL A 106 -20.44 30.75 25.86
N ASN A 107 -21.01 29.56 25.75
CA ASN A 107 -22.45 29.34 25.64
C ASN A 107 -22.96 28.60 26.89
N PRO A 108 -23.66 29.29 27.82
CA PRO A 108 -24.10 28.67 29.08
C PRO A 108 -25.19 27.61 28.90
N SER A 109 -25.84 27.56 27.73
CA SER A 109 -26.90 26.60 27.39
C SER A 109 -26.38 25.34 26.69
N ALA A 110 -25.11 25.31 26.29
CA ALA A 110 -24.50 24.14 25.66
C ALA A 110 -24.12 23.11 26.73
N GLN A 111 -24.83 21.98 26.80
CA GLN A 111 -24.40 20.86 27.64
C GLN A 111 -23.00 20.42 27.20
N ALA A 112 -22.06 20.38 28.15
CA ALA A 112 -20.74 19.82 27.94
C ALA A 112 -20.86 18.34 27.54
N LYS A 113 -20.87 18.06 26.24
CA LYS A 113 -20.52 16.73 25.73
C LYS A 113 -19.02 16.59 25.90
N GLY A 114 -18.63 16.03 27.03
CA GLY A 114 -17.33 15.38 27.18
C GLY A 114 -17.30 14.19 26.22
N THR A 115 -16.80 14.41 25.02
CA THR A 115 -16.18 13.36 24.22
C THR A 115 -14.68 13.58 24.35
N GLU A 116 -13.95 12.60 24.89
CA GLU A 116 -12.52 12.48 24.62
C GLU A 116 -12.34 12.64 23.11
N PHE A 117 -11.80 13.76 22.68
CA PHE A 117 -11.46 13.98 21.28
C PHE A 117 -10.24 13.12 21.03
N ASP A 118 -10.43 12.03 20.28
CA ASP A 118 -9.34 11.43 19.52
C ASP A 118 -8.91 12.48 18.48
N PRO A 119 -7.69 13.07 18.56
CA PRO A 119 -7.23 14.01 17.55
C PRO A 119 -7.16 13.29 16.20
N PHE A 120 -8.09 13.67 15.33
CA PHE A 120 -8.38 13.03 14.06
C PHE A 120 -7.92 13.91 12.90
N PHE A 121 -7.08 13.37 12.03
CA PHE A 121 -6.68 14.01 10.78
C PHE A 121 -7.19 13.20 9.60
N LYS A 122 -7.88 13.85 8.68
CA LYS A 122 -8.31 13.28 7.41
C LYS A 122 -8.09 14.27 6.29
N ALA A 123 -7.24 13.91 5.33
CA ALA A 123 -7.00 14.70 4.14
C ALA A 123 -6.60 13.81 2.96
N TYR A 124 -6.73 14.31 1.74
CA TYR A 124 -6.25 13.63 0.54
C TYR A 124 -4.83 14.10 0.19
N PRO A 125 -3.99 13.22 -0.40
CA PRO A 125 -2.70 13.62 -0.95
C PRO A 125 -2.84 14.77 -1.96
N SER A 126 -1.92 15.73 -1.92
CA SER A 126 -1.81 16.81 -2.91
C SER A 126 -0.42 16.79 -3.53
N VAL A 127 -0.36 16.69 -4.86
CA VAL A 127 0.89 16.74 -5.64
C VAL A 127 0.65 17.63 -6.85
N VAL A 128 1.06 18.90 -6.75
CA VAL A 128 0.86 19.91 -7.79
C VAL A 128 2.16 20.12 -8.56
N ALA A 129 2.13 19.77 -9.84
CA ALA A 129 3.22 19.95 -10.79
C ALA A 129 2.63 20.25 -12.17
N GLN A 130 3.45 20.79 -13.05
CA GLN A 130 3.09 20.98 -14.46
C GLN A 130 2.87 19.62 -15.16
N ASN A 131 1.85 19.55 -16.03
CA ASN A 131 1.56 18.33 -16.80
C ASN A 131 2.55 18.11 -17.95
N GLN A 132 3.18 19.19 -18.43
CA GLN A 132 4.19 19.18 -19.47
C GLN A 132 5.46 19.87 -18.97
N ALA A 133 6.61 19.30 -19.30
CA ALA A 133 7.93 19.83 -18.96
C ALA A 133 8.89 19.72 -20.15
N GLN A 134 9.99 20.45 -20.10
CA GLN A 134 11.08 20.33 -21.07
C GLN A 134 12.25 19.56 -20.46
N LEU A 135 12.95 18.77 -21.28
CA LEU A 135 14.12 18.03 -20.85
C LEU A 135 15.16 18.97 -20.22
N ASN A 136 15.74 18.57 -19.08
CA ASN A 136 16.74 19.34 -18.33
C ASN A 136 16.27 20.72 -17.81
N GLN A 137 15.00 21.08 -17.94
CA GLN A 137 14.45 22.31 -17.37
C GLN A 137 13.77 22.01 -16.02
N ALA A 138 14.34 22.54 -14.94
CA ALA A 138 13.76 22.42 -13.61
C ALA A 138 12.39 23.11 -13.51
N PHE A 139 11.46 22.52 -12.78
CA PHE A 139 10.15 23.08 -12.47
C PHE A 139 9.77 22.89 -11.00
N ASP A 140 8.87 23.72 -10.51
CA ASP A 140 8.40 23.67 -9.13
C ASP A 140 7.33 22.58 -8.95
N LEU A 141 7.44 21.87 -7.83
CA LEU A 141 6.54 20.81 -7.39
C LEU A 141 6.08 21.14 -5.98
N ALA A 142 4.78 21.22 -5.74
CA ALA A 142 4.22 21.38 -4.40
C ALA A 142 3.60 20.06 -3.93
N VAL A 143 3.96 19.63 -2.72
CA VAL A 143 3.44 18.42 -2.10
C VAL A 143 2.81 18.77 -0.76
N GLY A 144 1.62 18.24 -0.48
CA GLY A 144 0.88 18.56 0.73
C GLY A 144 -0.39 17.76 0.88
N PHE A 145 -1.38 18.38 1.48
CA PHE A 145 -2.70 17.81 1.71
C PHE A 145 -3.80 18.65 1.06
N ARG A 146 -5.01 18.09 0.95
CA ARG A 146 -6.22 18.78 0.50
C ARG A 146 -7.48 18.14 1.06
N ASP A 147 -8.59 18.87 1.06
CA ASP A 147 -9.89 18.46 1.61
C ASP A 147 -10.74 17.60 0.67
N THR A 148 -10.41 17.65 -0.62
CA THR A 148 -11.16 17.03 -1.70
C THR A 148 -10.30 16.02 -2.46
N PRO A 149 -10.87 14.92 -2.95
CA PRO A 149 -10.17 14.01 -3.86
C PRO A 149 -9.58 14.71 -5.09
N ASP A 150 -8.44 14.24 -5.59
CA ASP A 150 -7.90 14.62 -6.90
C ASP A 150 -8.01 13.44 -7.87
N ALA A 151 -8.86 13.59 -8.90
CA ALA A 151 -9.05 12.58 -9.94
C ALA A 151 -7.87 12.52 -10.95
N GLY A 152 -7.10 13.60 -11.06
CA GLY A 152 -5.90 13.68 -11.90
C GLY A 152 -4.64 13.18 -11.20
N LEU A 153 -4.77 12.66 -9.98
CA LEU A 153 -3.68 12.13 -9.18
C LEU A 153 -3.94 10.65 -8.87
N ILE A 154 -3.00 9.78 -9.23
CA ILE A 154 -3.07 8.38 -8.84
C ILE A 154 -2.91 8.33 -7.32
N GLY A 155 -3.85 7.69 -6.63
CA GLY A 155 -3.88 7.71 -5.16
C GLY A 155 -4.60 8.93 -4.56
N GLY A 156 -4.92 9.97 -5.35
CA GLY A 156 -5.53 11.21 -4.86
C GLY A 156 -6.98 11.10 -4.36
N HIS A 157 -7.63 9.96 -4.58
CA HIS A 157 -8.96 9.63 -4.08
C HIS A 157 -8.93 8.86 -2.75
N ASN A 158 -7.73 8.56 -2.24
CA ASN A 158 -7.52 7.85 -0.99
C ASN A 158 -7.21 8.83 0.12
N PRO A 159 -8.10 9.00 1.11
CA PRO A 159 -7.79 9.87 2.23
C PRO A 159 -6.73 9.22 3.12
N ILE A 160 -5.75 10.01 3.53
CA ILE A 160 -4.87 9.72 4.66
C ILE A 160 -5.70 9.98 5.92
N VAL A 161 -5.93 8.92 6.70
CA VAL A 161 -6.74 8.97 7.92
C VAL A 161 -5.86 8.60 9.11
N ILE A 162 -5.65 9.54 10.01
CA ILE A 162 -4.86 9.37 11.23
C ILE A 162 -5.75 9.59 12.45
N HIS A 163 -5.65 8.62 13.35
CA HIS A 163 -6.24 8.66 14.69
C HIS A 163 -5.11 8.85 15.72
N GLY A 164 -5.41 9.47 16.85
CA GLY A 164 -4.47 9.65 17.96
C GLY A 164 -3.29 10.57 17.66
N LEU A 165 -3.49 11.54 16.75
CA LEU A 165 -2.45 12.49 16.34
C LEU A 165 -1.94 13.33 17.53
N GLN A 166 -0.63 13.27 17.79
CA GLN A 166 -0.01 14.13 18.82
C GLN A 166 0.26 15.55 18.28
N THR A 167 0.30 16.56 19.15
CA THR A 167 0.35 17.99 18.75
C THR A 167 1.60 18.37 17.94
N ASP A 168 2.72 17.67 18.15
CA ASP A 168 4.01 17.89 17.49
C ASP A 168 4.31 16.85 16.40
N GLU A 169 3.40 15.92 16.17
CA GLU A 169 3.61 14.83 15.23
C GLU A 169 3.62 15.35 13.79
N ARG A 170 4.61 14.87 13.01
CA ARG A 170 4.84 15.30 11.62
C ARG A 170 4.72 14.14 10.65
N CYS A 171 4.31 14.48 9.44
CA CYS A 171 4.31 13.60 8.29
C CYS A 171 5.63 13.74 7.55
N THR A 172 6.41 12.65 7.48
CA THR A 172 7.60 12.59 6.63
C THR A 172 7.15 12.31 5.20
N ILE A 173 7.49 13.22 4.30
CA ILE A 173 7.27 13.10 2.86
C ILE A 173 8.54 12.55 2.22
N MET A 174 8.38 11.50 1.41
CA MET A 174 9.46 10.92 0.61
C MET A 174 9.11 11.01 -0.87
N LEU A 175 9.96 11.70 -1.64
CA LEU A 175 9.86 11.81 -3.08
C LEU A 175 10.77 10.77 -3.73
N SER A 176 10.26 10.12 -4.75
CA SER A 176 11.07 9.41 -5.73
C SER A 176 10.50 9.65 -7.12
N GLY A 177 11.25 9.32 -8.16
CA GLY A 177 10.82 9.59 -9.52
C GLY A 177 11.47 8.68 -10.54
N ASP A 178 10.75 8.43 -11.62
CA ASP A 178 11.24 7.79 -12.84
C ASP A 178 11.43 8.88 -13.90
N GLY A 179 12.69 9.06 -14.33
CA GLY A 179 13.07 10.09 -15.28
C GLY A 179 13.15 11.51 -14.70
N LEU A 180 13.27 11.63 -13.37
CA LEU A 180 13.29 12.90 -12.65
C LEU A 180 14.37 12.91 -11.57
N GLN A 181 15.06 14.04 -11.45
CA GLN A 181 15.95 14.37 -10.33
C GLN A 181 15.32 15.49 -9.49
N PHE A 182 15.40 15.37 -8.16
CA PHE A 182 14.86 16.38 -7.24
C PHE A 182 15.97 17.19 -6.57
N ASP A 183 15.69 18.44 -6.18
CA ASP A 183 16.60 19.27 -5.36
C ASP A 183 16.86 18.65 -3.99
N ARG A 184 15.83 18.01 -3.45
CA ARG A 184 15.85 17.16 -2.27
C ARG A 184 14.70 16.16 -2.35
N GLU A 185 14.85 15.05 -1.65
CA GLU A 185 13.92 13.92 -1.80
C GLU A 185 13.09 13.66 -0.54
N GLN A 186 13.25 14.49 0.49
CA GLN A 186 12.48 14.37 1.72
C GLN A 186 12.12 15.73 2.32
N ALA A 187 11.02 15.76 3.05
CA ALA A 187 10.62 16.90 3.87
C ALA A 187 9.65 16.49 4.98
N GLU A 188 9.49 17.36 5.98
CA GLU A 188 8.52 17.18 7.06
C GLU A 188 7.35 18.15 6.93
N LEU A 189 6.13 17.62 6.97
CA LEU A 189 4.89 18.39 6.96
C LEU A 189 4.17 18.27 8.29
N ALA A 190 3.49 19.33 8.72
CA ALA A 190 2.49 19.18 9.78
C ALA A 190 1.30 18.39 9.23
N PHE A 191 0.62 17.60 10.08
CA PHE A 191 -0.69 17.04 9.76
C PHE A 191 -1.76 18.14 9.80
N ASP A 192 -1.67 19.07 8.84
CA ASP A 192 -2.56 20.19 8.61
C ASP A 192 -2.92 20.22 7.12
N ILE A 193 -4.20 20.38 6.82
CA ILE A 193 -4.74 20.37 5.46
C ILE A 193 -4.14 21.46 4.56
N GLN A 194 -3.63 22.54 5.15
CA GLN A 194 -2.95 23.64 4.45
C GLN A 194 -1.44 23.42 4.32
N ALA A 195 -0.87 22.41 5.00
CA ALA A 195 0.55 22.17 4.98
C ALA A 195 1.00 21.77 3.57
N THR A 196 1.94 22.55 3.04
CA THR A 196 2.53 22.36 1.71
C THR A 196 4.03 22.58 1.80
N VAL A 197 4.78 21.76 1.08
CA VAL A 197 6.22 21.90 0.90
C VAL A 197 6.54 21.93 -0.59
N PHE A 198 7.52 22.76 -0.96
CA PHE A 198 7.93 22.96 -2.34
C PHE A 198 9.26 22.28 -2.64
N PHE A 199 9.30 21.52 -3.72
CA PHE A 199 10.47 20.88 -4.29
C PHE A 199 10.72 21.42 -5.69
N LYS A 200 11.90 21.11 -6.23
CA LYS A 200 12.19 21.27 -7.65
C LYS A 200 12.44 19.91 -8.26
N ALA A 201 11.88 19.68 -9.45
CA ALA A 201 12.12 18.48 -10.22
C ALA A 201 12.72 18.86 -11.58
N THR A 202 13.74 18.13 -12.01
CA THR A 202 14.40 18.29 -13.30
C THR A 202 14.25 16.99 -14.10
N PRO A 203 13.59 17.02 -15.26
CA PRO A 203 13.51 15.86 -16.14
C PRO A 203 14.87 15.41 -16.66
N THR A 204 15.15 14.12 -16.56
CA THR A 204 16.40 13.50 -17.04
C THR A 204 16.22 12.73 -18.35
N ARG A 205 14.97 12.50 -18.79
CA ARG A 205 14.64 11.87 -20.07
C ARG A 205 13.36 12.43 -20.66
N THR A 206 13.19 12.25 -21.97
CA THR A 206 11.94 12.59 -22.66
C THR A 206 10.87 11.51 -22.45
N GLY A 207 9.63 11.83 -22.82
CA GLY A 207 8.50 10.93 -22.71
C GLY A 207 7.79 11.03 -21.35
N ARG A 208 7.17 9.92 -20.94
CA ARG A 208 6.40 9.84 -19.70
C ARG A 208 7.35 9.71 -18.51
N CYS A 209 7.33 10.68 -17.61
CA CYS A 209 8.01 10.62 -16.31
C CYS A 209 6.97 10.56 -15.18
N VAL A 210 7.36 10.03 -14.02
CA VAL A 210 6.44 9.86 -12.88
C VAL A 210 7.09 10.35 -11.61
N ILE A 211 6.37 11.18 -10.86
CA ILE A 211 6.68 11.59 -9.50
C ILE A 211 5.91 10.67 -8.57
N TYR A 212 6.61 10.01 -7.66
CA TYR A 212 6.03 9.21 -6.58
C TYR A 212 6.20 9.96 -5.26
N VAL A 213 5.12 10.02 -4.48
CA VAL A 213 5.12 10.63 -3.16
C VAL A 213 4.57 9.63 -2.15
N ASP A 214 5.41 9.24 -1.20
CA ASP A 214 5.01 8.44 -0.05
C ASP A 214 4.90 9.33 1.19
N TYR A 215 3.83 9.15 1.97
CA TYR A 215 3.54 9.87 3.20
C TYR A 215 3.73 8.91 4.36
N TYR A 216 4.62 9.24 5.28
CA TYR A 216 4.93 8.41 6.45
C TYR A 216 4.50 9.09 7.75
N ARG A 217 3.90 8.31 8.64
CA ARG A 217 3.70 8.65 10.05
C ARG A 217 4.53 7.69 10.88
N GLN A 218 5.48 8.18 11.68
CA GLN A 218 6.26 7.32 12.58
C GLN A 218 6.87 6.09 11.86
N ARG A 219 7.45 6.27 10.66
CA ARG A 219 8.01 5.22 9.78
C ARG A 219 6.98 4.26 9.15
N GLN A 220 5.69 4.43 9.39
CA GLN A 220 4.63 3.68 8.72
C GLN A 220 4.11 4.44 7.51
N LEU A 221 3.95 3.75 6.39
CA LEU A 221 3.35 4.32 5.18
C LEU A 221 1.86 4.53 5.40
N VAL A 222 1.39 5.78 5.35
CA VAL A 222 -0.01 6.16 5.58
C VAL A 222 -0.70 6.79 4.37
N GLY A 223 0.09 7.10 3.33
CA GLY A 223 -0.42 7.68 2.09
C GLY A 223 0.55 7.45 0.94
N HIS A 224 0.01 7.43 -0.27
CA HIS A 224 0.78 7.29 -1.50
C HIS A 224 0.07 8.05 -2.63
N ALA A 225 0.84 8.76 -3.44
CA ALA A 225 0.36 9.42 -4.64
C ALA A 225 1.37 9.38 -5.78
N GLU A 226 0.85 9.34 -7.02
CA GLU A 226 1.68 9.42 -8.23
C GLU A 226 1.17 10.50 -9.18
N ARG A 227 2.09 11.32 -9.69
CA ARG A 227 1.82 12.35 -10.70
C ARG A 227 2.65 12.10 -11.94
N VAL A 228 1.98 12.04 -13.08
CA VAL A 228 2.62 11.88 -14.38
C VAL A 228 2.99 13.26 -14.93
N VAL A 229 4.21 13.37 -15.46
CA VAL A 229 4.69 14.56 -16.17
C VAL A 229 5.16 14.12 -17.56
N LEU A 230 4.68 14.80 -18.59
CA LEU A 230 5.07 14.55 -19.98
C LEU A 230 6.22 15.47 -20.37
N VAL A 231 7.37 14.89 -20.72
CA VAL A 231 8.59 15.65 -21.01
C VAL A 231 8.84 15.63 -22.50
N ASP A 232 8.75 16.79 -23.15
CA ASP A 232 8.87 16.95 -24.60
C ASP A 232 8.04 15.90 -25.38
N SER A 233 6.83 15.64 -24.90
CA SER A 233 5.96 14.57 -25.39
C SER A 233 4.50 15.00 -25.36
N ASN A 234 3.77 14.59 -26.40
CA ASN A 234 2.33 14.80 -26.55
C ASN A 234 1.50 13.55 -26.20
N ALA A 235 2.08 12.57 -25.50
CA ALA A 235 1.35 11.36 -25.10
C ALA A 235 0.19 11.72 -24.15
N GLU A 236 -0.98 11.10 -24.31
CA GLU A 236 -2.08 11.37 -23.38
C GLU A 236 -1.84 10.71 -22.01
N PRO A 237 -2.22 11.38 -20.90
CA PRO A 237 -2.20 10.75 -19.59
C PRO A 237 -3.26 9.64 -19.53
N GLU A 238 -2.87 8.43 -19.13
CA GLU A 238 -3.85 7.37 -18.91
C GLU A 238 -4.84 7.72 -17.78
N PRO A 239 -6.13 7.38 -17.92
CA PRO A 239 -7.13 7.62 -16.89
C PRO A 239 -6.81 6.80 -15.62
N SER A 240 -6.71 7.50 -14.49
CA SER A 240 -6.52 6.90 -13.17
C SER A 240 -7.87 6.50 -12.56
N ASN A 241 -8.16 5.20 -12.55
CA ASN A 241 -9.24 4.63 -11.74
C ASN A 241 -8.62 3.68 -10.71
N ALA A 242 -8.25 4.20 -9.54
CA ALA A 242 -7.86 3.36 -8.41
C ALA A 242 -9.02 3.24 -7.41
N SER A 243 -9.14 2.07 -6.79
CA SER A 243 -10.04 1.87 -5.65
C SER A 243 -9.48 2.56 -4.39
N PRO A 244 -10.32 2.82 -3.37
CA PRO A 244 -9.87 3.13 -2.03
C PRO A 244 -8.76 2.19 -1.57
N PHE A 245 -7.65 2.73 -1.07
CA PHE A 245 -6.55 1.96 -0.49
C PHE A 245 -6.72 1.81 1.02
N ASP A 246 -6.32 0.66 1.54
CA ASP A 246 -6.17 0.42 2.96
C ASP A 246 -4.67 0.34 3.31
N PHE A 247 -4.26 1.12 4.30
CA PHE A 247 -2.88 1.18 4.79
C PHE A 247 -2.72 0.44 6.14
N GLY A 248 -3.80 -0.12 6.71
CA GLY A 248 -3.89 -0.70 8.05
C GLY A 248 -3.26 -2.09 8.26
N SER A 249 -2.11 -2.37 7.64
CA SER A 249 -1.37 -3.61 7.86
C SER A 249 -0.47 -3.56 9.10
N THR A 250 -0.26 -4.69 9.78
CA THR A 250 0.77 -4.83 10.83
C THR A 250 2.11 -4.27 10.32
N PRO A 251 2.80 -3.38 11.06
CA PRO A 251 4.10 -2.89 10.63
C PRO A 251 5.10 -4.02 10.41
N VAL A 252 5.88 -3.90 9.35
CA VAL A 252 7.04 -4.76 9.07
C VAL A 252 8.29 -4.19 9.72
N ASP A 253 9.26 -5.03 10.07
CA ASP A 253 10.53 -4.55 10.63
C ASP A 253 11.27 -3.65 9.64
N LEU A 254 11.21 -3.99 8.35
CA LEU A 254 11.83 -3.24 7.27
C LEU A 254 10.96 -3.21 6.01
N LEU A 255 10.54 -1.99 5.62
CA LEU A 255 9.88 -1.74 4.35
C LEU A 255 10.90 -1.25 3.32
N ILE A 256 11.00 -1.92 2.18
CA ILE A 256 11.90 -1.54 1.09
C ILE A 256 11.08 -1.15 -0.12
N ASN A 257 11.26 0.07 -0.61
CA ASN A 257 10.78 0.50 -1.91
C ASN A 257 11.94 0.45 -2.90
N LEU A 258 11.83 -0.43 -3.89
CA LEU A 258 12.74 -0.58 -4.99
C LEU A 258 12.11 0.02 -6.26
N ARG A 259 12.75 1.01 -6.85
CA ARG A 259 12.25 1.66 -8.08
C ARG A 259 13.28 1.55 -9.18
N ARG A 260 12.88 1.09 -10.36
CA ARG A 260 13.71 1.26 -11.56
C ARG A 260 13.66 2.72 -12.02
N ASP A 261 14.83 3.29 -12.27
CA ASP A 261 15.03 4.60 -12.90
C ASP A 261 16.09 4.46 -14.00
N GLY A 262 15.62 4.36 -15.25
CA GLY A 262 16.43 3.98 -16.40
C GLY A 262 17.13 2.62 -16.20
N ASP A 263 18.45 2.62 -16.36
CA ASP A 263 19.30 1.44 -16.18
C ASP A 263 19.77 1.26 -14.72
N THR A 264 19.14 1.89 -13.75
CA THR A 264 19.50 1.72 -12.33
C THR A 264 18.29 1.41 -11.48
N PHE A 265 18.54 0.87 -10.29
CA PHE A 265 17.53 0.76 -9.24
C PHE A 265 17.83 1.75 -8.12
N LYS A 266 16.80 2.42 -7.62
CA LYS A 266 16.87 3.27 -6.42
C LYS A 266 16.23 2.54 -5.24
N TRP A 267 16.97 2.48 -4.14
CA TRP A 267 16.63 1.77 -2.92
C TRP A 267 16.25 2.75 -1.83
N THR A 268 15.03 2.63 -1.32
CA THR A 268 14.60 3.30 -0.09
C THR A 268 14.24 2.23 0.93
N ALA A 269 14.89 2.21 2.09
CA ALA A 269 14.63 1.26 3.16
C ALA A 269 14.21 2.01 4.42
N MET A 270 13.00 1.74 4.88
CA MET A 270 12.35 2.37 6.02
C MET A 270 12.24 1.36 7.17
N PRO A 271 13.11 1.42 8.19
CA PRO A 271 12.98 0.60 9.38
C PRO A 271 11.79 1.09 10.22
N HIS A 272 11.00 0.17 10.77
CA HIS A 272 9.91 0.57 11.67
C HIS A 272 10.43 1.17 12.98
N ASP A 273 11.53 0.63 13.49
CA ASP A 273 12.19 1.13 14.69
C ASP A 273 12.91 2.45 14.40
N GLN A 274 12.43 3.53 15.03
CA GLN A 274 12.91 4.89 14.81
C GLN A 274 14.35 5.13 15.30
N ALA A 275 14.92 4.21 16.07
CA ALA A 275 16.33 4.29 16.47
C ALA A 275 17.30 4.09 15.29
N PHE A 276 16.83 3.54 14.16
CA PHE A 276 17.65 3.31 12.99
C PHE A 276 17.41 4.38 11.92
N THR A 277 18.51 4.79 11.29
CA THR A 277 18.47 5.74 10.17
C THR A 277 17.99 5.03 8.90
N PRO A 278 16.95 5.54 8.22
CA PRO A 278 16.52 4.97 6.95
C PRO A 278 17.54 5.24 5.84
N VAL A 279 17.44 4.44 4.78
CA VAL A 279 18.14 4.68 3.51
C VAL A 279 17.14 5.29 2.53
N HIS A 280 17.55 6.33 1.80
CA HIS A 280 16.68 7.08 0.90
C HIS A 280 17.28 7.13 -0.52
N ASN A 281 16.52 6.61 -1.50
CA ASN A 281 16.80 6.62 -2.94
C ASN A 281 18.25 6.33 -3.34
N LEU A 282 18.90 5.44 -2.60
CA LEU A 282 20.29 5.09 -2.85
C LEU A 282 20.35 4.27 -4.15
N PRO A 283 21.08 4.70 -5.19
CA PRO A 283 21.19 3.92 -6.41
C PRO A 283 21.93 2.60 -6.15
N SER A 284 21.60 1.55 -6.91
CA SER A 284 22.41 0.34 -7.01
C SER A 284 23.85 0.70 -7.38
N GLN A 285 24.80 -0.09 -6.87
CA GLN A 285 26.23 0.15 -7.07
C GLN A 285 26.65 0.16 -8.55
N GLN A 286 25.91 -0.58 -9.37
CA GLN A 286 26.16 -0.74 -10.80
C GLN A 286 24.85 -0.54 -11.58
N ALA A 287 24.98 -0.04 -12.82
CA ALA A 287 23.86 0.01 -13.74
C ALA A 287 23.47 -1.40 -14.19
N LEU A 288 22.17 -1.67 -14.22
CA LEU A 288 21.55 -2.89 -14.70
C LEU A 288 20.38 -2.52 -15.60
N SER A 289 20.60 -2.54 -16.91
CA SER A 289 19.56 -2.26 -17.90
C SER A 289 18.41 -3.27 -17.80
N GLU A 290 17.24 -2.90 -18.32
CA GLU A 290 16.07 -3.78 -18.32
C GLU A 290 16.39 -5.13 -19.00
N GLN A 291 17.07 -5.10 -20.14
CA GLN A 291 17.49 -6.31 -20.84
C GLN A 291 18.49 -7.14 -20.03
N ALA A 292 19.45 -6.51 -19.36
CA ALA A 292 20.43 -7.23 -18.54
C ALA A 292 19.76 -7.85 -17.30
N ALA A 293 18.79 -7.17 -16.68
CA ALA A 293 17.98 -7.72 -15.60
C ALA A 293 17.17 -8.94 -16.08
N GLN A 294 16.58 -8.87 -17.28
CA GLN A 294 15.87 -10.00 -17.87
C GLN A 294 16.80 -11.18 -18.16
N ASN A 295 17.99 -10.92 -18.71
CA ASN A 295 18.97 -11.97 -18.96
C ASN A 295 19.42 -12.63 -17.65
N CYS A 296 19.71 -11.84 -16.62
CA CYS A 296 20.04 -12.35 -15.28
C CYS A 296 18.92 -13.24 -14.72
N ALA A 297 17.65 -12.83 -14.86
CA ALA A 297 16.52 -13.66 -14.47
C ALA A 297 16.49 -14.98 -15.25
N VAL A 298 16.67 -14.94 -16.58
CA VAL A 298 16.72 -16.15 -17.42
C VAL A 298 17.88 -17.07 -17.03
N ASP A 299 19.06 -16.54 -16.75
CA ASP A 299 20.23 -17.30 -16.34
C ASP A 299 20.01 -17.99 -14.99
N LEU A 300 19.40 -17.28 -14.02
CA LEU A 300 19.01 -17.86 -12.73
C LEU A 300 18.04 -19.03 -12.90
N LEU A 301 17.02 -18.88 -13.77
CA LEU A 301 16.08 -19.97 -14.07
C LEU A 301 16.78 -21.16 -14.73
N GLY A 302 17.66 -20.90 -15.70
CA GLY A 302 18.43 -21.93 -16.41
C GLY A 302 19.35 -22.71 -15.49
N ALA A 303 20.07 -22.02 -14.61
CA ALA A 303 20.91 -22.63 -13.57
C ALA A 303 20.07 -23.51 -12.62
N ALA A 304 18.91 -23.01 -12.19
CA ALA A 304 18.10 -23.71 -11.20
C ALA A 304 17.51 -25.05 -11.69
N VAL A 305 17.29 -25.19 -13.01
CA VAL A 305 16.76 -26.42 -13.63
C VAL A 305 17.86 -27.30 -14.26
N ASN A 306 19.13 -27.03 -13.96
CA ASN A 306 20.23 -27.82 -14.48
C ASN A 306 20.09 -29.30 -14.03
N PRO A 307 20.15 -30.28 -14.95
CA PRO A 307 19.99 -31.70 -14.61
C PRO A 307 21.02 -32.23 -13.59
N SER A 308 22.18 -31.59 -13.49
CA SER A 308 23.18 -31.90 -12.47
C SER A 308 22.93 -31.05 -11.23
N LEU A 309 22.45 -31.67 -10.14
CA LEU A 309 22.14 -30.96 -8.89
C LEU A 309 23.33 -30.19 -8.31
N LEU A 310 24.55 -30.72 -8.48
CA LEU A 310 25.78 -30.03 -8.06
C LEU A 310 26.04 -28.77 -8.90
N LEU A 311 25.85 -28.84 -10.22
CA LEU A 311 26.04 -27.68 -11.10
C LEU A 311 24.92 -26.66 -10.87
N ALA A 312 23.67 -27.12 -10.75
CA ALA A 312 22.53 -26.28 -10.42
C ALA A 312 22.79 -25.44 -9.17
N GLN A 313 23.26 -26.09 -8.08
CA GLN A 313 23.62 -25.41 -6.85
C GLN A 313 24.72 -24.36 -7.09
N ARG A 314 25.86 -24.76 -7.69
CA ARG A 314 27.02 -23.86 -7.83
C ARG A 314 26.74 -22.66 -8.74
N GLU A 315 26.02 -22.89 -9.84
CA GLU A 315 25.62 -21.84 -10.78
C GLU A 315 24.61 -20.89 -10.12
N LEU A 316 23.63 -21.43 -9.40
CA LEU A 316 22.64 -20.63 -8.69
C LEU A 316 23.26 -19.80 -7.57
N GLU A 317 24.16 -20.37 -6.76
CA GLU A 317 24.91 -19.64 -5.72
C GLU A 317 25.76 -18.50 -6.32
N ALA A 318 26.44 -18.75 -7.44
CA ALA A 318 27.24 -17.73 -8.10
C ALA A 318 26.37 -16.56 -8.59
N LEU A 319 25.28 -16.84 -9.31
CA LEU A 319 24.37 -15.82 -9.83
C LEU A 319 23.62 -15.08 -8.70
N ALA A 320 23.26 -15.79 -7.62
CA ALA A 320 22.62 -15.22 -6.43
C ALA A 320 23.57 -14.28 -5.67
N SER A 321 24.85 -14.62 -5.60
CA SER A 321 25.91 -13.76 -5.07
C SER A 321 26.08 -12.50 -5.93
N ASP A 322 26.10 -12.64 -7.26
CA ASP A 322 26.16 -11.49 -8.18
C ASP A 322 24.92 -10.59 -8.03
N LEU A 323 23.74 -11.18 -7.86
CA LEU A 323 22.51 -10.42 -7.58
C LEU A 323 22.63 -9.61 -6.28
N GLY A 324 23.26 -10.17 -5.24
CA GLY A 324 23.53 -9.50 -3.97
C GLY A 324 24.40 -8.24 -4.09
N GLN A 325 25.28 -8.17 -5.09
CA GLN A 325 26.15 -7.00 -5.32
C GLN A 325 25.37 -5.77 -5.83
N PHE A 326 24.18 -5.95 -6.42
CA PHE A 326 23.32 -4.83 -6.81
C PHE A 326 22.61 -4.17 -5.63
N VAL A 327 22.56 -4.84 -4.48
CA VAL A 327 22.00 -4.30 -3.24
C VAL A 327 23.04 -3.39 -2.58
N PRO A 328 22.73 -2.12 -2.30
CA PRO A 328 23.71 -1.21 -1.70
C PRO A 328 24.12 -1.63 -0.28
N SER A 329 25.41 -1.47 0.08
CA SER A 329 25.92 -1.84 1.41
C SER A 329 25.17 -1.20 2.60
N PRO A 330 24.66 0.05 2.54
CA PRO A 330 23.82 0.59 3.62
C PRO A 330 22.53 -0.20 3.87
N ILE A 331 21.98 -0.86 2.85
CA ILE A 331 20.81 -1.75 3.00
C ILE A 331 21.23 -3.02 3.78
N TRP A 332 22.38 -3.62 3.45
CA TRP A 332 22.91 -4.77 4.18
C TRP A 332 23.28 -4.44 5.62
N GLN A 333 23.91 -3.29 5.85
CA GLN A 333 24.23 -2.82 7.20
C GLN A 333 22.96 -2.68 8.04
N LEU A 334 21.91 -2.04 7.49
CA LEU A 334 20.64 -1.88 8.18
C LEU A 334 19.99 -3.23 8.53
N HIS A 335 20.08 -4.24 7.66
CA HIS A 335 19.61 -5.59 7.98
C HIS A 335 20.39 -6.21 9.14
N SER A 336 21.71 -6.14 9.08
CA SER A 336 22.59 -6.68 10.11
C SER A 336 22.30 -6.05 11.47
N ASP A 337 22.20 -4.72 11.52
CA ASP A 337 21.96 -3.98 12.76
C ASP A 337 20.57 -4.29 13.36
N LEU A 338 19.54 -4.37 12.50
CA LEU A 338 18.19 -4.77 12.92
C LEU A 338 18.15 -6.21 13.42
N ALA A 339 18.77 -7.15 12.70
CA ALA A 339 18.80 -8.55 13.07
C ALA A 339 19.56 -8.75 14.39
N GLN A 340 20.68 -8.04 14.58
CA GLN A 340 21.44 -8.04 15.82
C GLN A 340 20.63 -7.48 16.99
N LYS A 341 19.83 -6.43 16.78
CA LYS A 341 18.97 -5.91 17.86
C LYS A 341 17.82 -6.85 18.20
N LEU A 342 17.14 -7.37 17.19
CA LEU A 342 15.88 -8.12 17.37
C LEU A 342 16.10 -9.59 17.71
N GLN A 343 17.27 -10.17 17.37
CA GLN A 343 17.62 -11.57 17.64
C GLN A 343 16.56 -12.57 17.13
N ARG A 344 15.93 -12.25 16.00
CA ARG A 344 14.96 -13.08 15.28
C ARG A 344 14.96 -12.73 13.79
N PRO A 345 14.42 -13.60 12.91
CA PRO A 345 14.26 -13.25 11.50
C PRO A 345 13.41 -11.99 11.33
N LEU A 346 13.87 -11.10 10.45
CA LEU A 346 13.19 -9.83 10.14
C LEU A 346 11.98 -10.08 9.24
N THR A 347 10.90 -9.35 9.44
CA THR A 347 9.83 -9.19 8.45
C THR A 347 10.23 -8.13 7.45
N VAL A 348 10.43 -8.54 6.19
CA VAL A 348 10.89 -7.68 5.10
C VAL A 348 9.85 -7.66 4.00
N LEU A 349 9.34 -6.47 3.68
CA LEU A 349 8.44 -6.25 2.56
C LEU A 349 9.16 -5.44 1.49
N LEU A 350 9.45 -6.08 0.34
CA LEU A 350 10.04 -5.41 -0.82
C LEU A 350 8.94 -5.04 -1.81
N ARG A 351 8.65 -3.75 -1.91
CA ARG A 351 7.75 -3.17 -2.91
C ARG A 351 8.56 -2.77 -4.14
N SER A 352 8.14 -3.20 -5.34
CA SER A 352 8.84 -2.86 -6.58
C SER A 352 7.90 -2.61 -7.76
N ASN A 353 8.29 -1.71 -8.66
CA ASN A 353 7.67 -1.55 -9.99
C ASN A 353 8.32 -2.44 -11.06
N ASP A 354 9.42 -3.10 -10.73
CA ASP A 354 10.10 -4.11 -11.55
C ASP A 354 9.94 -5.49 -10.90
N LEU A 355 9.42 -6.45 -11.66
CA LEU A 355 9.18 -7.81 -11.18
C LEU A 355 10.20 -8.83 -11.71
N ALA A 356 11.13 -8.43 -12.58
CA ALA A 356 12.01 -9.32 -13.34
C ALA A 356 12.97 -10.11 -12.45
N LEU A 357 13.60 -9.42 -11.49
CA LEU A 357 14.64 -10.03 -10.67
C LEU A 357 14.05 -10.72 -9.43
N PRO A 358 14.52 -11.94 -9.08
CA PRO A 358 14.13 -12.65 -7.88
C PRO A 358 14.99 -12.22 -6.67
N TRP A 359 14.76 -11.01 -6.16
CA TRP A 359 15.54 -10.42 -5.05
C TRP A 359 15.60 -11.27 -3.79
N GLU A 360 14.60 -12.12 -3.55
CA GLU A 360 14.57 -13.15 -2.52
C GLU A 360 15.76 -14.13 -2.57
N LEU A 361 16.37 -14.29 -3.75
CA LEU A 361 17.56 -15.11 -3.98
C LEU A 361 18.87 -14.33 -3.85
N ALA A 362 18.86 -13.00 -3.71
CA ALA A 362 20.10 -12.27 -3.49
C ALA A 362 20.79 -12.81 -2.22
N MET A 363 22.10 -13.06 -2.28
CA MET A 363 22.82 -13.58 -1.12
C MET A 363 23.26 -12.44 -0.19
N VAL A 364 23.07 -12.65 1.11
CA VAL A 364 23.70 -11.83 2.15
C VAL A 364 25.17 -12.20 2.27
N GLU A 365 26.03 -11.22 2.58
CA GLU A 365 27.47 -11.44 2.72
C GLU A 365 27.82 -12.38 3.89
N ALA A 366 27.02 -12.35 4.95
CA ALA A 366 27.15 -13.18 6.13
C ALA A 366 25.77 -13.48 6.74
N PRO A 367 25.60 -14.59 7.49
CA PRO A 367 24.34 -14.89 8.16
C PRO A 367 23.86 -13.72 9.03
N LEU A 368 22.58 -13.35 8.92
CA LEU A 368 21.98 -12.28 9.73
C LEU A 368 21.78 -12.71 11.18
N LEU A 369 21.64 -14.01 11.41
CA LEU A 369 21.51 -14.63 12.72
C LEU A 369 22.53 -15.77 12.83
N ALA A 370 22.91 -16.12 14.06
CA ALA A 370 23.84 -17.22 14.29
C ALA A 370 23.28 -18.55 13.75
N GLY A 371 24.10 -19.28 12.99
CA GLY A 371 23.76 -20.59 12.44
C GLY A 371 24.38 -20.83 11.07
N ASP A 372 24.26 -22.06 10.58
CA ASP A 372 24.71 -22.49 9.25
C ASP A 372 23.52 -22.52 8.27
N GLN A 373 22.86 -21.37 8.14
CA GLN A 373 21.67 -21.21 7.29
C GLN A 373 22.08 -20.81 5.87
N PRO A 374 21.33 -21.24 4.83
CA PRO A 374 21.57 -20.77 3.46
C PRO A 374 21.54 -19.24 3.38
N LEU A 375 22.50 -18.63 2.69
CA LEU A 375 22.69 -17.17 2.65
C LEU A 375 21.72 -16.42 1.73
N TYR A 376 20.73 -17.10 1.13
CA TYR A 376 19.68 -16.42 0.36
C TYR A 376 18.87 -15.48 1.27
N TRP A 377 18.59 -14.26 0.82
CA TRP A 377 17.93 -13.22 1.63
C TRP A 377 16.61 -13.69 2.24
N ALA A 378 15.80 -14.43 1.48
CA ALA A 378 14.52 -14.97 1.95
C ALA A 378 14.63 -16.27 2.77
N ALA A 379 15.83 -16.85 2.91
CA ALA A 379 16.11 -17.87 3.92
C ALA A 379 16.52 -17.24 5.26
N GLN A 380 17.09 -16.04 5.23
CA GLN A 380 17.52 -15.28 6.41
C GLN A 380 16.39 -14.42 7.02
N THR A 381 15.31 -14.17 6.28
CA THR A 381 14.23 -13.24 6.65
C THR A 381 12.85 -13.78 6.29
N HIS A 382 11.81 -13.30 6.98
CA HIS A 382 10.42 -13.46 6.54
C HIS A 382 10.15 -12.47 5.39
N PHE A 383 10.56 -12.87 4.19
CA PHE A 383 10.56 -12.02 3.00
C PHE A 383 9.25 -12.13 2.21
N ALA A 384 8.73 -10.99 1.76
CA ALA A 384 7.64 -10.94 0.80
C ALA A 384 7.82 -9.79 -0.21
N ARG A 385 7.23 -9.97 -1.38
CA ARG A 385 7.21 -8.98 -2.47
C ARG A 385 5.87 -8.26 -2.52
N TRP A 386 5.87 -7.08 -3.11
CA TRP A 386 4.64 -6.39 -3.45
C TRP A 386 4.80 -5.53 -4.69
N TYR A 387 3.76 -5.50 -5.54
CA TYR A 387 3.84 -4.80 -6.81
C TYR A 387 3.39 -3.36 -6.65
N ILE A 388 4.24 -2.41 -7.03
CA ILE A 388 3.85 -1.00 -7.06
C ILE A 388 3.23 -0.69 -8.40
N HIS A 389 1.92 -0.47 -8.39
CA HIS A 389 1.14 -0.15 -9.57
C HIS A 389 -0.13 0.61 -9.19
N PRO A 390 -0.63 1.53 -10.05
CA PRO A 390 -1.83 2.34 -9.76
C PRO A 390 -3.10 1.56 -9.40
N GLN A 391 -3.21 0.31 -9.85
CA GLN A 391 -4.37 -0.57 -9.58
C GLN A 391 -4.19 -1.49 -8.38
N VAL A 392 -3.01 -1.50 -7.76
CA VAL A 392 -2.66 -2.37 -6.62
C VAL A 392 -2.64 -1.51 -5.36
N SER A 393 -3.19 -2.04 -4.25
CA SER A 393 -3.09 -1.35 -2.95
C SER A 393 -1.63 -1.07 -2.61
N PRO A 394 -1.24 0.11 -2.09
CA PRO A 394 0.12 0.41 -1.68
C PRO A 394 0.66 -0.60 -0.67
N MET A 395 -0.18 -1.07 0.26
CA MET A 395 0.16 -2.06 1.27
C MET A 395 -0.70 -3.33 1.11
N PRO A 396 -0.10 -4.52 1.24
CA PRO A 396 -0.86 -5.77 1.33
C PRO A 396 -1.52 -5.92 2.71
N PRO A 397 -2.72 -6.53 2.78
CA PRO A 397 -3.31 -6.91 4.06
C PRO A 397 -2.48 -8.02 4.72
N ASP A 398 -2.50 -8.06 6.05
CA ASP A 398 -1.80 -9.01 6.90
C ASP A 398 -2.71 -10.10 7.49
N GLN A 399 -4.01 -10.02 7.21
CA GLN A 399 -4.99 -11.03 7.57
C GLN A 399 -5.92 -11.29 6.40
N LEU A 400 -6.29 -12.56 6.22
CA LEU A 400 -7.25 -12.95 5.20
C LEU A 400 -8.12 -14.10 5.69
N ASN A 401 -9.43 -13.86 5.70
CA ASN A 401 -10.42 -14.90 5.93
C ASN A 401 -10.67 -15.67 4.62
N ILE A 402 -10.49 -16.98 4.64
CA ILE A 402 -10.80 -17.90 3.55
C ILE A 402 -12.11 -18.61 3.87
N SER A 403 -13.10 -18.42 3.01
CA SER A 403 -14.42 -19.04 3.11
C SER A 403 -14.69 -20.09 2.03
N GLN A 404 -13.89 -20.07 0.96
CA GLN A 404 -14.00 -21.00 -0.16
C GLN A 404 -12.61 -21.36 -0.68
N ILE A 405 -12.41 -22.63 -1.01
CA ILE A 405 -11.20 -23.13 -1.64
C ILE A 405 -11.60 -23.88 -2.91
N SER A 406 -10.97 -23.54 -4.03
CA SER A 406 -11.03 -24.34 -5.26
C SER A 406 -9.65 -24.95 -5.50
N ALA A 407 -9.58 -26.27 -5.63
CA ALA A 407 -8.36 -27.01 -5.88
C ALA A 407 -8.41 -27.67 -7.26
N ILE A 408 -7.44 -27.32 -8.12
CA ILE A 408 -7.41 -27.72 -9.53
C ILE A 408 -6.20 -28.60 -9.77
N ALA A 409 -6.44 -29.82 -10.21
CA ALA A 409 -5.46 -30.79 -10.66
C ALA A 409 -6.15 -31.80 -11.59
N SER A 410 -5.38 -32.53 -12.40
CA SER A 410 -5.89 -33.61 -13.23
C SER A 410 -4.87 -34.72 -13.35
N ARG A 411 -5.36 -35.93 -13.66
CA ARG A 411 -4.50 -36.98 -14.22
C ARG A 411 -4.25 -36.70 -15.68
N TYR A 412 -2.98 -36.73 -16.09
CA TYR A 412 -2.59 -36.53 -17.47
C TYR A 412 -2.60 -37.90 -18.19
N GLY A 413 -3.50 -38.06 -19.15
CA GLY A 413 -3.61 -39.25 -19.97
C GLY A 413 -2.47 -39.35 -21.00
N TRP A 414 -2.33 -40.53 -21.62
CA TRP A 414 -1.29 -40.79 -22.64
C TRP A 414 -1.48 -39.90 -23.89
N ASP A 415 -2.70 -39.43 -24.12
CA ASP A 415 -3.13 -38.54 -25.19
C ASP A 415 -2.86 -37.05 -24.90
N SER A 416 -2.54 -36.69 -23.65
CA SER A 416 -2.25 -35.30 -23.26
C SER A 416 -0.90 -34.81 -23.78
N GLY A 417 0.07 -35.71 -24.01
CA GLY A 417 1.45 -35.33 -24.37
C GLY A 417 2.22 -34.64 -23.23
N GLN A 418 1.68 -34.64 -22.02
CA GLN A 418 2.31 -34.09 -20.80
C GLN A 418 2.79 -35.20 -19.87
N ALA A 419 3.79 -34.90 -19.04
CA ALA A 419 4.22 -35.82 -17.99
C ALA A 419 3.13 -35.96 -16.90
N GLU A 420 3.04 -37.14 -16.28
CA GLU A 420 2.11 -37.33 -15.16
C GLU A 420 2.63 -36.62 -13.91
N LEU A 421 1.76 -35.84 -13.26
CA LEU A 421 2.01 -35.18 -11.98
C LEU A 421 1.22 -35.91 -10.90
N VAL A 422 1.78 -37.00 -10.39
CA VAL A 422 1.06 -37.88 -9.45
C VAL A 422 0.75 -37.12 -8.16
N HIS A 423 1.69 -36.29 -7.69
CA HIS A 423 1.51 -35.55 -6.44
C HIS A 423 0.58 -34.34 -6.58
N ALA A 424 0.36 -33.81 -7.78
CA ALA A 424 -0.65 -32.78 -8.01
C ALA A 424 -2.08 -33.26 -7.66
N VAL A 425 -2.41 -34.52 -7.96
CA VAL A 425 -3.72 -35.11 -7.59
C VAL A 425 -3.79 -35.37 -6.08
N ASP A 426 -2.66 -35.75 -5.47
CA ASP A 426 -2.56 -35.90 -4.01
C ASP A 426 -2.80 -34.54 -3.30
N GLU A 427 -2.26 -33.44 -3.83
CA GLU A 427 -2.49 -32.08 -3.31
C GLU A 427 -3.97 -31.71 -3.31
N GLN A 428 -4.65 -31.90 -4.44
CA GLN A 428 -6.09 -31.63 -4.55
C GLN A 428 -6.90 -32.49 -3.58
N THR A 429 -6.58 -33.78 -3.50
CA THR A 429 -7.25 -34.73 -2.61
C THR A 429 -7.06 -34.33 -1.14
N MET A 430 -5.85 -33.90 -0.79
CA MET A 430 -5.49 -33.43 0.55
C MET A 430 -6.28 -32.16 0.92
N LEU A 431 -6.35 -31.18 0.01
CA LEU A 431 -7.15 -29.96 0.20
C LEU A 431 -8.65 -30.26 0.35
N GLN A 432 -9.18 -31.19 -0.45
CA GLN A 432 -10.57 -31.62 -0.35
C GLN A 432 -10.86 -32.28 0.99
N ASN A 433 -10.00 -33.20 1.43
CA ASN A 433 -10.22 -33.98 2.65
C ASN A 433 -10.02 -33.17 3.93
N GLN A 434 -9.03 -32.27 3.98
CA GLN A 434 -8.68 -31.52 5.19
C GLN A 434 -9.41 -30.19 5.31
N TRP A 435 -9.68 -29.51 4.19
CA TRP A 435 -10.28 -28.16 4.18
C TRP A 435 -11.44 -28.02 3.20
N GLN A 436 -12.14 -29.11 2.91
CA GLN A 436 -13.39 -29.12 2.13
C GLN A 436 -13.29 -28.33 0.81
N ALA A 437 -12.10 -28.34 0.20
CA ALA A 437 -11.91 -27.68 -1.08
C ALA A 437 -12.80 -28.30 -2.15
N GLN A 438 -13.37 -27.46 -3.00
CA GLN A 438 -14.04 -27.95 -4.19
C GLN A 438 -12.97 -28.36 -5.21
N ALA A 439 -12.92 -29.65 -5.50
CA ALA A 439 -12.04 -30.22 -6.51
C ALA A 439 -12.59 -29.97 -7.92
N TYR A 440 -11.73 -29.55 -8.84
CA TYR A 440 -12.02 -29.40 -10.25
C TYR A 440 -10.94 -30.10 -11.08
N GLU A 441 -11.36 -30.79 -12.13
CA GLU A 441 -10.44 -31.22 -13.18
C GLU A 441 -9.85 -29.98 -13.88
N ALA A 442 -8.56 -30.04 -14.20
CA ALA A 442 -7.85 -29.05 -14.99
C ALA A 442 -8.20 -29.17 -16.48
N THR A 443 -9.48 -28.95 -16.84
CA THR A 443 -9.96 -28.85 -18.23
C THR A 443 -10.83 -27.61 -18.39
N ILE A 444 -10.93 -27.02 -19.59
CA ILE A 444 -11.72 -25.79 -19.78
C ILE A 444 -13.17 -25.99 -19.36
N GLN A 445 -13.78 -27.10 -19.80
CA GLN A 445 -15.17 -27.40 -19.49
C GLN A 445 -15.43 -27.50 -17.97
N ALA A 446 -14.51 -28.09 -17.21
CA ALA A 446 -14.64 -28.19 -15.75
C ALA A 446 -14.41 -26.84 -15.05
N LEU A 447 -13.56 -25.98 -15.62
CA LEU A 447 -13.24 -24.66 -15.06
C LEU A 447 -14.23 -23.55 -15.46
N ASP A 448 -15.02 -23.75 -16.52
CA ASP A 448 -16.01 -22.78 -16.99
C ASP A 448 -16.90 -22.19 -15.87
N PRO A 449 -17.49 -22.99 -14.95
CA PRO A 449 -18.28 -22.45 -13.86
C PRO A 449 -17.46 -21.60 -12.89
N LEU A 450 -16.21 -22.00 -12.60
CA LEU A 450 -15.31 -21.29 -11.69
C LEU A 450 -14.89 -19.93 -12.25
N LEU A 451 -14.65 -19.85 -13.57
CA LEU A 451 -14.19 -18.65 -14.24
C LEU A 451 -15.35 -17.70 -14.61
N SER A 452 -16.53 -18.24 -14.93
CA SER A 452 -17.70 -17.46 -15.35
C SER A 452 -18.53 -16.91 -14.19
N GLN A 453 -18.56 -17.59 -13.04
CA GLN A 453 -19.36 -17.13 -11.91
C GLN A 453 -18.79 -15.84 -11.30
N ALA A 454 -19.64 -14.83 -11.22
CA ALA A 454 -19.35 -13.66 -10.41
C ALA A 454 -19.46 -14.05 -8.93
N THR A 455 -18.34 -14.09 -8.21
CA THR A 455 -18.40 -14.23 -6.76
C THR A 455 -19.01 -12.97 -6.15
N THR A 456 -19.93 -13.16 -5.21
CA THR A 456 -20.48 -12.09 -4.36
C THR A 456 -19.82 -12.06 -2.99
N GLN A 457 -18.90 -13.00 -2.71
CA GLN A 457 -18.25 -13.17 -1.42
C GLN A 457 -16.73 -13.07 -1.55
N ALA A 458 -16.11 -12.32 -0.64
CA ALA A 458 -14.66 -12.30 -0.49
C ALA A 458 -14.15 -13.61 0.14
N GLY A 459 -12.86 -13.87 0.06
CA GLY A 459 -12.22 -15.00 0.74
C GLY A 459 -12.15 -16.29 -0.08
N HIS A 460 -12.12 -16.18 -1.41
CA HIS A 460 -11.92 -17.33 -2.29
C HIS A 460 -10.42 -17.58 -2.50
N LEU A 461 -9.92 -18.72 -2.02
CA LEU A 461 -8.58 -19.23 -2.29
C LEU A 461 -8.60 -20.15 -3.51
N LEU A 462 -7.65 -19.95 -4.41
CA LEU A 462 -7.46 -20.76 -5.60
C LEU A 462 -6.13 -21.52 -5.52
N HIS A 463 -6.17 -22.84 -5.65
CA HIS A 463 -4.99 -23.71 -5.71
C HIS A 463 -4.92 -24.40 -7.06
N PHE A 464 -3.80 -24.23 -7.77
CA PHE A 464 -3.49 -24.98 -8.99
C PHE A 464 -2.29 -25.90 -8.74
N ALA A 465 -2.40 -27.16 -9.15
CA ALA A 465 -1.29 -28.11 -9.27
C ALA A 465 -1.33 -28.72 -10.68
N VAL A 466 -0.59 -28.12 -11.60
CA VAL A 466 -0.72 -28.32 -13.06
C VAL A 466 0.59 -28.00 -13.77
N HIS A 467 0.69 -28.36 -15.04
CA HIS A 467 1.79 -27.88 -15.89
C HIS A 467 1.69 -26.38 -16.17
N GLY A 468 2.85 -25.74 -16.32
CA GLY A 468 2.96 -24.35 -16.75
C GLY A 468 3.92 -24.22 -17.92
N ARG A 469 3.70 -23.20 -18.76
CA ARG A 469 4.54 -22.88 -19.90
C ARG A 469 4.97 -21.43 -19.82
N SER A 470 6.28 -21.20 -19.74
CA SER A 470 6.86 -19.88 -19.96
C SER A 470 7.77 -19.91 -21.19
N GLN A 471 7.49 -19.02 -22.13
CA GLN A 471 8.39 -18.72 -23.23
C GLN A 471 8.69 -17.23 -23.17
N PRO A 472 9.71 -16.81 -22.40
CA PRO A 472 10.01 -15.40 -22.18
C PRO A 472 10.16 -14.64 -23.51
N ASN A 473 10.93 -15.18 -24.46
CA ASN A 473 11.13 -14.62 -25.80
C ASN A 473 9.83 -14.50 -26.63
N ALA A 474 8.88 -15.41 -26.44
CA ALA A 474 7.59 -15.40 -27.14
C ALA A 474 6.50 -14.66 -26.35
N ARG A 475 6.80 -14.14 -25.15
CA ARG A 475 5.87 -13.45 -24.24
C ARG A 475 4.68 -14.31 -23.81
N ILE A 476 4.89 -15.62 -23.72
CA ILE A 476 3.86 -16.58 -23.34
C ILE A 476 4.10 -17.00 -21.89
N GLN A 477 3.07 -16.89 -21.06
CA GLN A 477 2.99 -17.42 -19.71
C GLN A 477 1.59 -17.96 -19.48
N GLU A 478 1.49 -19.28 -19.38
CA GLU A 478 0.20 -19.96 -19.38
C GLU A 478 0.21 -21.17 -18.45
N ILE A 479 -0.93 -21.44 -17.86
CA ILE A 479 -1.25 -22.73 -17.24
C ILE A 479 -1.69 -23.67 -18.36
N ILE A 480 -1.10 -24.87 -18.42
CA ILE A 480 -1.46 -25.91 -19.39
C ILE A 480 -2.41 -26.91 -18.73
N LEU A 481 -3.57 -27.07 -19.35
CA LEU A 481 -4.65 -27.94 -18.90
C LEU A 481 -4.50 -29.35 -19.48
N ALA A 482 -5.17 -30.32 -18.86
CA ALA A 482 -5.13 -31.73 -19.27
C ALA A 482 -5.76 -31.98 -20.64
N ASP A 483 -6.65 -31.09 -21.11
CA ASP A 483 -7.26 -31.11 -22.44
C ASP A 483 -6.43 -30.32 -23.49
N ASN A 484 -5.17 -30.01 -23.19
CA ASN A 484 -4.24 -29.25 -24.03
C ASN A 484 -4.65 -27.78 -24.31
N ASN A 485 -5.68 -27.28 -23.64
CA ASN A 485 -5.96 -25.85 -23.60
C ASN A 485 -4.99 -25.13 -22.67
N ALA A 486 -4.91 -23.80 -22.81
CA ALA A 486 -4.04 -22.96 -22.02
C ALA A 486 -4.83 -21.79 -21.39
N ILE A 487 -4.52 -21.46 -20.14
CA ILE A 487 -5.08 -20.30 -19.44
C ILE A 487 -3.98 -19.27 -19.21
N SER A 488 -4.16 -18.08 -19.76
CA SER A 488 -3.33 -16.92 -19.43
C SER A 488 -3.75 -16.29 -18.10
N ALA A 489 -2.85 -15.51 -17.47
CA ALA A 489 -3.16 -14.79 -16.24
C ALA A 489 -4.39 -13.86 -16.36
N LYS A 490 -4.58 -13.21 -17.52
CA LYS A 490 -5.75 -12.36 -17.80
C LYS A 490 -7.05 -13.17 -17.91
N ALA A 491 -6.99 -14.34 -18.54
CA ALA A 491 -8.15 -15.24 -18.62
C ALA A 491 -8.53 -15.78 -17.23
N LEU A 492 -7.53 -16.04 -16.37
CA LEU A 492 -7.76 -16.48 -15.01
C LEU A 492 -8.46 -15.44 -14.14
N VAL A 493 -7.97 -14.20 -14.12
CA VAL A 493 -8.50 -13.15 -13.21
C VAL A 493 -9.72 -12.42 -13.78
N GLY A 494 -9.91 -12.46 -15.11
CA GLY A 494 -11.00 -11.78 -15.79
C GLY A 494 -11.00 -10.27 -15.57
N ASN A 495 -12.14 -9.73 -15.11
CA ASN A 495 -12.29 -8.29 -14.86
C ASN A 495 -11.62 -7.88 -13.54
N THR A 496 -10.44 -7.26 -13.63
CA THR A 496 -9.65 -6.78 -12.48
C THR A 496 -10.30 -5.67 -11.66
N ARG A 497 -11.38 -5.07 -12.16
CA ARG A 497 -12.15 -4.02 -11.45
C ARG A 497 -13.23 -4.58 -10.52
N ARG A 498 -13.41 -5.90 -10.44
CA ARG A 498 -14.40 -6.53 -9.56
C ARG A 498 -14.07 -6.29 -8.08
N ARG A 499 -15.09 -5.97 -7.28
CA ARG A 499 -15.00 -5.82 -5.82
C ARG A 499 -16.19 -6.55 -5.18
N PRO A 500 -15.97 -7.56 -4.33
CA PRO A 500 -14.68 -8.17 -3.98
C PRO A 500 -13.95 -8.79 -5.19
N PRO A 501 -12.63 -9.02 -5.10
CA PRO A 501 -11.87 -9.72 -6.15
C PRO A 501 -12.40 -11.15 -6.33
N GLN A 502 -12.27 -11.71 -7.54
CA GLN A 502 -12.71 -13.09 -7.80
C GLN A 502 -11.96 -14.10 -6.94
N PHE A 503 -10.64 -13.92 -6.82
CA PHE A 503 -9.79 -14.71 -5.95
C PHE A 503 -9.07 -13.77 -4.98
N SER A 504 -9.17 -14.08 -3.69
CA SER A 504 -8.52 -13.29 -2.63
C SER A 504 -7.10 -13.78 -2.35
N PHE A 505 -6.81 -15.05 -2.58
CA PHE A 505 -5.47 -15.62 -2.51
C PHE A 505 -5.30 -16.67 -3.60
N VAL A 506 -4.13 -16.69 -4.25
CA VAL A 506 -3.86 -17.64 -5.33
C VAL A 506 -2.53 -18.35 -5.07
N PHE A 507 -2.57 -19.68 -5.04
CA PHE A 507 -1.40 -20.54 -4.94
C PHE A 507 -1.30 -21.37 -6.22
N ILE A 508 -0.15 -21.37 -6.87
CA ILE A 508 0.07 -22.12 -8.11
C ILE A 508 1.34 -22.96 -7.98
N ASN A 509 1.18 -24.28 -7.88
CA ASN A 509 2.20 -25.26 -8.19
C ASN A 509 2.16 -25.55 -9.71
N ALA A 510 2.78 -24.67 -10.47
CA ALA A 510 2.99 -24.88 -11.90
C ALA A 510 4.31 -24.25 -12.34
N CYS A 511 5.02 -24.93 -13.24
CA CYS A 511 6.32 -24.47 -13.72
C CYS A 511 6.24 -23.06 -14.33
N GLN A 512 7.11 -22.16 -13.89
CA GLN A 512 7.42 -20.88 -14.58
C GLN A 512 6.29 -19.85 -14.70
N VAL A 513 5.17 -20.01 -13.99
CA VAL A 513 4.07 -19.01 -14.00
C VAL A 513 4.44 -17.70 -13.27
N ALA A 514 5.50 -17.72 -12.46
CA ALA A 514 5.94 -16.59 -11.65
C ALA A 514 7.01 -15.71 -12.34
N THR A 515 7.46 -16.10 -13.54
CA THR A 515 8.51 -15.42 -14.32
C THR A 515 7.91 -14.33 -15.21
N PRO A 516 8.31 -13.06 -15.10
CA PRO A 516 7.84 -12.01 -16.01
C PRO A 516 8.22 -12.28 -17.48
N GLY A 517 7.32 -11.98 -18.42
CA GLY A 517 7.54 -12.18 -19.85
C GLY A 517 8.43 -11.09 -20.43
N GLN A 518 9.19 -11.37 -21.49
CA GLN A 518 10.06 -10.37 -22.11
C GLN A 518 9.27 -9.36 -22.94
N SER A 519 8.99 -8.18 -22.37
CA SER A 519 8.93 -6.95 -23.15
C SER A 519 8.94 -5.72 -22.27
N LEU A 520 9.71 -4.72 -22.73
CA LEU A 520 9.55 -3.29 -22.47
C LEU A 520 8.14 -2.93 -22.00
N GLY A 521 8.04 -2.50 -20.75
CA GLY A 521 6.89 -1.75 -20.25
C GLY A 521 5.65 -2.56 -19.83
N GLN A 522 5.71 -3.89 -19.71
CA GLN A 522 4.60 -4.65 -19.12
C GLN A 522 5.08 -5.63 -18.05
N ALA A 523 4.71 -5.34 -16.79
CA ALA A 523 4.48 -6.36 -15.77
C ALA A 523 3.30 -7.26 -16.22
N ALA A 524 3.56 -8.11 -17.20
CA ALA A 524 2.66 -9.13 -17.72
C ALA A 524 3.14 -10.49 -17.20
N GLY A 525 2.36 -11.04 -16.29
CA GLY A 525 2.55 -12.35 -15.69
C GLY A 525 1.54 -12.58 -14.58
N PHE A 526 1.48 -13.81 -14.06
CA PHE A 526 0.51 -14.15 -13.01
C PHE A 526 0.57 -13.22 -11.79
N PRO A 527 1.74 -12.90 -11.20
CA PRO A 527 1.80 -12.01 -10.05
C PRO A 527 1.13 -10.65 -10.31
N ALA A 528 1.48 -10.01 -11.43
CA ALA A 528 0.99 -8.68 -11.73
C ALA A 528 -0.52 -8.66 -11.98
N GLU A 529 -1.07 -9.57 -12.78
CA GLU A 529 -2.51 -9.63 -13.08
C GLU A 529 -3.35 -10.02 -11.84
N ILE A 530 -2.85 -10.95 -11.02
CA ILE A 530 -3.51 -11.37 -9.78
C ILE A 530 -3.56 -10.21 -8.78
N LEU A 531 -2.44 -9.50 -8.56
CA LEU A 531 -2.42 -8.35 -7.66
C LEU A 531 -3.29 -7.19 -8.18
N LYS A 532 -3.24 -6.91 -9.49
CA LYS A 532 -4.13 -5.90 -10.13
C LYS A 532 -5.61 -6.25 -9.97
N SER A 533 -5.96 -7.54 -9.85
CA SER A 533 -7.33 -7.97 -9.59
C SER A 533 -7.82 -7.66 -8.17
N GLY A 534 -6.91 -7.35 -7.24
CA GLY A 534 -7.20 -7.06 -5.83
C GLY A 534 -6.94 -8.23 -4.88
N ALA A 535 -6.23 -9.28 -5.31
CA ALA A 535 -5.84 -10.37 -4.43
C ALA A 535 -4.91 -9.88 -3.30
N ALA A 536 -5.09 -10.44 -2.11
CA ALA A 536 -4.30 -10.16 -0.91
C ALA A 536 -2.93 -10.86 -0.93
N GLY A 537 -2.80 -11.96 -1.68
CA GLY A 537 -1.53 -12.64 -1.84
C GLY A 537 -1.48 -13.65 -2.97
N PHE A 538 -0.26 -13.97 -3.39
CA PHE A 538 0.07 -14.90 -4.46
C PHE A 538 1.33 -15.69 -4.13
N VAL A 539 1.32 -17.01 -4.34
CA VAL A 539 2.47 -17.91 -4.18
C VAL A 539 2.63 -18.79 -5.40
N ALA A 540 3.83 -18.86 -5.96
CA ALA A 540 4.15 -19.77 -7.06
C ALA A 540 5.67 -19.99 -7.20
N PRO A 541 6.15 -21.07 -7.83
CA PRO A 541 7.56 -21.25 -8.14
C PRO A 541 7.99 -20.45 -9.38
N LEU A 542 9.21 -19.91 -9.37
CA LEU A 542 9.87 -19.21 -10.49
C LEU A 542 10.25 -20.16 -11.62
N TRP A 543 10.63 -21.40 -11.30
CA TRP A 543 11.04 -22.41 -12.27
C TRP A 543 10.28 -23.71 -12.08
N GLU A 544 10.65 -24.73 -12.84
CA GLU A 544 10.11 -26.07 -12.72
C GLU A 544 10.42 -26.66 -11.35
N ALA A 545 9.37 -26.94 -10.58
CA ALA A 545 9.45 -27.57 -9.28
C ALA A 545 9.32 -29.09 -9.45
N ASP A 546 10.18 -29.84 -8.78
CA ASP A 546 10.01 -31.29 -8.58
C ASP A 546 8.62 -31.58 -7.97
N ASP A 547 7.83 -32.44 -8.63
CA ASP A 547 6.42 -32.72 -8.29
C ASP A 547 6.26 -33.21 -6.84
N GLN A 548 7.13 -34.13 -6.40
CA GLN A 548 7.10 -34.64 -5.03
C GLN A 548 7.43 -33.56 -4.00
N ALA A 549 8.46 -32.75 -4.25
CA ALA A 549 8.83 -31.64 -3.38
C ALA A 549 7.73 -30.56 -3.36
N ALA A 550 7.11 -30.25 -4.50
CA ALA A 550 6.02 -29.29 -4.61
C ALA A 550 4.77 -29.74 -3.84
N GLY A 551 4.39 -31.02 -3.95
CA GLY A 551 3.27 -31.59 -3.20
C GLY A 551 3.54 -31.65 -1.69
N THR A 552 4.77 -32.00 -1.31
CA THR A 552 5.20 -31.97 0.10
C THR A 552 5.11 -30.55 0.66
N PHE A 553 5.56 -29.56 -0.10
CA PHE A 553 5.49 -28.16 0.30
C PHE A 553 4.04 -27.67 0.42
N ALA A 554 3.17 -27.97 -0.55
CA ALA A 554 1.77 -27.56 -0.49
C ALA A 554 1.09 -28.11 0.78
N ALA A 555 1.30 -29.38 1.13
CA ALA A 555 0.77 -29.97 2.35
C ALA A 555 1.29 -29.26 3.62
N GLN A 556 2.60 -28.99 3.69
CA GLN A 556 3.20 -28.26 4.82
C GLN A 556 2.73 -26.80 4.89
N PHE A 557 2.56 -26.16 3.74
CA PHE A 557 2.12 -24.77 3.61
C PHE A 557 0.71 -24.61 4.17
N TYR A 558 -0.27 -25.38 3.68
CA TYR A 558 -1.66 -25.23 4.14
C TYR A 558 -1.86 -25.66 5.58
N SER A 559 -1.16 -26.71 6.03
CA SER A 559 -1.21 -27.15 7.43
C SER A 559 -0.81 -26.03 8.40
N GLN A 560 0.25 -25.28 8.07
CA GLN A 560 0.72 -24.16 8.89
C GLN A 560 -0.10 -22.88 8.66
N ALA A 561 -0.43 -22.57 7.40
CA ALA A 561 -1.13 -21.35 7.02
C ALA A 561 -2.53 -21.28 7.67
N PHE A 562 -3.26 -22.41 7.70
CA PHE A 562 -4.57 -22.48 8.36
C PHE A 562 -4.51 -22.69 9.87
N GLN A 563 -3.31 -22.82 10.45
CA GLN A 563 -3.06 -22.59 11.88
C GLN A 563 -2.66 -21.13 12.16
N ALA A 564 -2.99 -20.23 11.23
CA ALA A 564 -2.67 -18.81 11.27
C ALA A 564 -1.17 -18.50 11.40
N GLN A 565 -0.26 -19.39 10.97
CA GLN A 565 1.17 -19.04 10.91
C GLN A 565 1.42 -17.95 9.84
N PRO A 566 2.35 -17.01 10.08
CA PRO A 566 2.72 -16.00 9.07
C PRO A 566 3.26 -16.66 7.81
N LEU A 567 2.72 -16.31 6.64
CA LEU A 567 3.15 -16.92 5.38
C LEU A 567 4.64 -16.69 5.08
N GLY A 568 5.19 -15.51 5.41
CA GLY A 568 6.62 -15.24 5.26
C GLY A 568 7.49 -16.19 6.09
N ALA A 569 7.04 -16.60 7.28
CA ALA A 569 7.74 -17.56 8.13
C ALA A 569 7.69 -18.99 7.57
N ILE A 570 6.53 -19.41 7.04
CA ILE A 570 6.37 -20.73 6.40
C ILE A 570 7.33 -20.86 5.21
N LEU A 571 7.39 -19.83 4.36
CA LEU A 571 8.24 -19.80 3.17
C LEU A 571 9.73 -19.75 3.55
N GLN A 572 10.09 -19.01 4.59
CA GLN A 572 11.44 -18.97 5.12
C GLN A 572 11.88 -20.33 5.67
N GLN A 573 11.04 -20.99 6.47
CA GLN A 573 11.32 -22.32 7.02
C GLN A 573 11.50 -23.37 5.91
N TYR A 574 10.72 -23.26 4.83
CA TYR A 574 10.88 -24.14 3.68
C TYR A 574 12.24 -23.95 3.00
N ARG A 575 12.69 -22.71 2.81
CA ARG A 575 14.02 -22.39 2.27
C ARG A 575 15.16 -22.83 3.18
N LEU A 576 15.00 -22.72 4.51
CA LEU A 576 15.99 -23.21 5.47
C LEU A 576 16.22 -24.72 5.38
N SER A 577 15.24 -25.48 4.89
CA SER A 577 15.39 -26.93 4.68
C SER A 577 16.15 -27.29 3.39
N TYR A 578 16.64 -26.29 2.64
CA TYR A 578 17.44 -26.53 1.44
C TYR A 578 18.79 -27.14 1.81
N VAL A 579 19.12 -28.25 1.15
CA VAL A 579 20.37 -28.97 1.35
C VAL A 579 21.15 -28.95 0.04
N ALA A 580 22.47 -28.76 0.15
CA ALA A 580 23.39 -28.86 -0.98
C ALA A 580 23.20 -30.18 -1.75
N ASN A 581 23.34 -30.14 -3.07
CA ASN A 581 23.13 -31.27 -3.98
C ASN A 581 21.72 -31.89 -3.96
N SER A 582 20.70 -31.13 -3.54
CA SER A 582 19.29 -31.51 -3.67
C SER A 582 18.58 -30.66 -4.72
N THR A 583 17.34 -31.03 -5.06
CA THR A 583 16.48 -30.21 -5.94
C THR A 583 16.38 -28.76 -5.44
N THR A 584 16.44 -27.81 -6.37
CA THR A 584 16.33 -26.37 -6.11
C THR A 584 14.88 -25.93 -5.81
N THR A 585 13.88 -26.83 -5.83
CA THR A 585 12.46 -26.52 -5.56
C THR A 585 12.25 -25.70 -4.30
N ARG A 586 13.05 -25.91 -3.25
CA ARG A 586 12.96 -25.15 -1.99
C ARG A 586 13.24 -23.66 -2.14
N LEU A 587 14.03 -23.28 -3.14
CA LEU A 587 14.39 -21.90 -3.46
C LEU A 587 13.45 -21.28 -4.50
N ALA A 588 12.64 -22.08 -5.18
CA ALA A 588 11.86 -21.64 -6.33
C ALA A 588 10.69 -20.71 -5.98
N TYR A 589 10.10 -20.87 -4.80
CA TYR A 589 8.84 -20.20 -4.47
C TYR A 589 9.01 -18.72 -4.21
N ILE A 590 8.07 -17.93 -4.72
CA ILE A 590 7.97 -16.50 -4.47
C ILE A 590 6.65 -16.21 -3.81
N PHE A 591 6.65 -15.18 -2.97
CA PHE A 591 5.48 -14.77 -2.23
C PHE A 591 5.25 -13.29 -2.43
N TYR A 592 4.12 -12.96 -3.04
CA TYR A 592 3.58 -11.60 -3.03
C TYR A 592 2.51 -11.50 -1.97
N GLY A 593 2.66 -10.54 -1.05
CA GLY A 593 1.74 -10.35 0.07
C GLY A 593 2.44 -9.66 1.23
N HIS A 594 1.76 -9.58 2.36
CA HIS A 594 2.37 -9.11 3.59
C HIS A 594 3.23 -10.23 4.20
N PRO A 595 4.48 -9.99 4.64
CA PRO A 595 5.31 -11.06 5.23
C PRO A 595 4.68 -11.66 6.49
N ALA A 596 3.89 -10.87 7.22
CA ALA A 596 3.11 -11.31 8.36
C ALA A 596 1.69 -11.80 8.02
N LEU A 597 1.33 -11.99 6.75
CA LEU A 597 0.00 -12.43 6.33
C LEU A 597 -0.39 -13.74 7.03
N ARG A 598 -1.57 -13.77 7.66
CA ARG A 598 -2.16 -14.96 8.29
C ARG A 598 -3.47 -15.32 7.60
N LEU A 599 -3.65 -16.60 7.31
CA LEU A 599 -4.90 -17.12 6.77
C LEU A 599 -5.77 -17.68 7.90
N ALA A 600 -7.05 -17.33 7.88
CA ALA A 600 -8.05 -17.92 8.77
C ALA A 600 -9.10 -18.63 7.92
N TYR A 601 -9.24 -19.95 8.07
CA TYR A 601 -10.22 -20.73 7.32
C TYR A 601 -11.49 -20.92 8.16
N SER A 602 -12.63 -20.43 7.65
CA SER A 602 -13.94 -20.67 8.23
C SER A 602 -14.81 -21.38 7.19
N SER A 603 -14.99 -22.69 7.36
CA SER A 603 -15.89 -23.44 6.48
C SER A 603 -17.33 -23.00 6.73
N LYS A 604 -18.12 -22.84 5.65
CA LYS A 604 -19.57 -22.66 5.76
C LYS A 604 -20.18 -23.95 6.33
N GLY A 605 -20.30 -24.01 7.65
CA GLY A 605 -20.89 -25.18 8.34
C GLY A 605 -20.57 -25.32 9.82
N ALA A 606 -19.60 -24.56 10.38
CA ALA A 606 -19.34 -24.58 11.82
C ALA A 606 -20.37 -23.70 12.57
N THR A 607 -21.57 -24.24 12.81
CA THR A 607 -22.42 -23.75 13.89
C THR A 607 -21.65 -23.87 15.20
N HIS A 608 -21.57 -22.76 15.95
CA HIS A 608 -21.04 -22.73 17.30
C HIS A 608 -21.65 -23.84 18.16
N ALA A 609 -20.89 -24.90 18.42
CA ALA A 609 -21.11 -25.72 19.59
C ALA A 609 -20.73 -24.87 20.81
N GLN A 610 -21.75 -24.35 21.49
CA GLN A 610 -21.61 -23.74 22.81
C GLN A 610 -20.84 -24.72 23.71
N GLN A 611 -19.80 -24.21 24.38
CA GLN A 611 -19.17 -24.91 25.50
C GLN A 611 -20.26 -25.19 26.55
N PRO A 612 -20.38 -26.42 27.09
CA PRO A 612 -21.26 -26.66 28.22
C PRO A 612 -20.68 -25.91 29.43
N SER A 613 -21.50 -25.06 30.04
CA SER A 613 -21.17 -24.43 31.32
C SER A 613 -20.94 -25.52 32.36
N ALA A 614 -19.77 -25.49 33.01
CA ALA A 614 -19.51 -26.29 34.19
C ALA A 614 -20.51 -25.92 35.28
N ALA A 615 -21.28 -26.90 35.73
CA ALA A 615 -21.95 -26.95 37.02
C ALA A 615 -21.81 -28.38 37.56
#